data_AF-A0A1G2F4K2-F1
#
_entry.id   AF-A0A1G2F4K2-F1
#
_cell.length_a   1.000
_cell.length_b   1.000
_cell.length_c   1.000
_cell.angle_alpha   90.00
_cell.angle_beta   90.00
_cell.angle_gamma   90.00
#
_symmetry.space_group_name_H-M   'P 1'
#
loop_
_entity.id
_entity.type
_entity.pdbx_description
1 polymer ?
#
loop_
_entity_poly.entity_id
_entity_poly.type
_entity_poly.pdbx_seq_one_letter_code
_entity_poly.pdbx_strand_id
1 'polypeptide(L)'
;MRIESGGNVGVGTTSPYAKLSVVGQTVAEYFTATSTTATSTIAGGLTVDSNTLVVDYSTNRVGIGTTSPDAPLQIMASNDPNQIGLHVTSPDTDGSVILLTGGGVGARDYWIFSSGSANAIGAGKLSLGVDGSTAIAIDSSGQVGIGTGSPGAQLDLSTDSARKLTTTTWTTGSDVRIKTNIQSIGDGLDIISRVRPVKFNYTPEFLAAHPSAQDVDYYNFIAQEYQQVFPDSVSTSTDGLLYLNSSNMIPYAIAGIKELDQRTAGFNSIYSSTSTPAMYIDALGNIGVGTTSPAYKLHVLGDIAAQSFVNISTSDSKKDISYIGESENEDALNKIKNINIARYRYLNEDENAPLRLGLIAEESPPEILSVSGKGVDIYKLSTFILAGVKQQQKQIENLNLKISDLQARVSGLNGASYDSNSLFALFLDWLKDKIVAVKELAVGSQDKPTGITLYDKATGKPYCLEIVNGAPVSTPGECDSIQINTSVAASPVLPPDTSAFAEASADKEPPVIIIRGNNPAEIQVGTTYGDLGASATDNIDGDISNLIRTFLNGVLVEVVQIDTSTTSTSTVEYAVSDKAGNAATSSRQVIVN
;
A
#
# COMPACT_ATOMS: atom_id res chain seq x y z
N MET A 1 -14.74 97.81 -70.43
CA MET A 1 -15.59 97.84 -69.21
C MET A 1 -16.94 98.41 -69.62
N ARG A 2 -18.04 97.76 -69.25
CA ARG A 2 -19.43 98.22 -69.46
C ARG A 2 -20.06 98.45 -68.10
N ILE A 3 -20.80 99.55 -67.93
CA ILE A 3 -21.57 99.83 -66.71
C ILE A 3 -23.02 100.00 -67.15
N GLU A 4 -23.93 99.19 -66.62
CA GLU A 4 -25.36 99.29 -66.89
C GLU A 4 -26.04 100.29 -65.95
N SER A 5 -27.19 100.85 -66.36
CA SER A 5 -27.95 101.80 -65.53
C SER A 5 -28.40 101.20 -64.18
N GLY A 6 -28.50 99.87 -64.06
CA GLY A 6 -28.76 99.15 -62.81
C GLY A 6 -27.55 98.96 -61.88
N GLY A 7 -26.39 99.54 -62.23
CA GLY A 7 -25.16 99.49 -61.43
C GLY A 7 -24.37 98.19 -61.53
N ASN A 8 -24.66 97.33 -62.52
CA ASN A 8 -23.86 96.16 -62.82
C ASN A 8 -22.64 96.56 -63.65
N VAL A 9 -21.47 96.08 -63.26
CA VAL A 9 -20.19 96.36 -63.92
C VAL A 9 -19.70 95.10 -64.63
N GLY A 10 -19.49 95.19 -65.94
CA GLY A 10 -18.91 94.13 -66.76
C GLY A 10 -17.46 94.45 -67.19
N VAL A 11 -16.54 93.52 -66.95
CA VAL A 11 -15.16 93.57 -67.44
C VAL A 11 -14.94 92.34 -68.33
N GLY A 12 -14.60 92.54 -69.61
CA GLY A 12 -14.47 91.43 -70.57
C GLY A 12 -15.80 90.82 -71.05
N THR A 13 -16.96 91.35 -70.62
CA THR A 13 -18.30 90.93 -71.08
C THR A 13 -19.18 92.12 -71.42
N THR A 14 -20.07 91.94 -72.41
CA THR A 14 -21.10 92.92 -72.77
C THR A 14 -22.42 92.72 -72.03
N SER A 15 -22.56 91.64 -71.25
CA SER A 15 -23.81 91.25 -70.57
C SER A 15 -23.50 90.83 -69.11
N PRO A 16 -23.24 91.77 -68.19
CA PRO A 16 -22.96 91.44 -66.79
C PRO A 16 -24.20 90.86 -66.09
N TYR A 17 -24.05 89.70 -65.45
CA TYR A 17 -25.14 88.98 -64.75
C TYR A 17 -25.13 89.16 -63.22
N ALA A 18 -24.12 89.86 -62.69
CA ALA A 18 -23.98 90.21 -61.28
C ALA A 18 -23.51 91.67 -61.13
N LYS A 19 -23.49 92.19 -59.89
CA LYS A 19 -23.02 93.56 -59.61
C LYS A 19 -21.61 93.82 -60.15
N LEU A 20 -20.78 92.80 -60.16
CA LEU A 20 -19.51 92.76 -60.89
C LEU A 20 -19.42 91.42 -61.62
N SER A 21 -19.29 91.45 -62.94
CA SER A 21 -19.02 90.29 -63.79
C SER A 21 -17.70 90.49 -64.52
N VAL A 22 -16.74 89.58 -64.29
CA VAL A 22 -15.45 89.59 -64.98
C VAL A 22 -15.31 88.31 -65.79
N VAL A 23 -15.01 88.43 -67.08
CA VAL A 23 -14.61 87.30 -67.93
C VAL A 23 -13.09 87.38 -68.12
N GLY A 24 -12.36 86.54 -67.40
CA GLY A 24 -10.89 86.51 -67.37
C GLY A 24 -10.31 86.40 -65.96
N GLN A 25 -8.99 86.43 -65.86
CA GLN A 25 -8.28 86.43 -64.57
C GLN A 25 -8.46 87.78 -63.86
N THR A 26 -8.61 87.73 -62.54
CA THR A 26 -8.67 88.91 -61.67
C THR A 26 -7.45 88.91 -60.76
N VAL A 27 -6.73 90.03 -60.72
CA VAL A 27 -5.65 90.27 -59.76
C VAL A 27 -6.17 91.30 -58.77
N ALA A 28 -6.29 90.89 -57.51
CA ALA A 28 -6.72 91.74 -56.42
C ALA A 28 -5.82 91.46 -55.22
N GLU A 29 -5.54 92.50 -54.43
CA GLU A 29 -4.78 92.34 -53.19
C GLU A 29 -5.57 91.49 -52.19
N TYR A 30 -6.87 91.74 -52.08
CA TYR A 30 -7.79 90.98 -51.23
C TYR A 30 -9.17 90.85 -51.88
N PHE A 31 -9.82 89.70 -51.66
CA PHE A 31 -11.27 89.55 -51.82
C PHE A 31 -11.91 89.52 -50.44
N THR A 32 -12.62 90.57 -50.06
CA THR A 32 -13.30 90.66 -48.76
C THR A 32 -14.80 90.38 -48.93
N ALA A 33 -15.27 89.24 -48.43
CA ALA A 33 -16.70 88.95 -48.33
C ALA A 33 -17.21 89.42 -46.96
N THR A 34 -18.10 90.41 -46.93
CA THR A 34 -18.59 91.04 -45.68
C THR A 34 -20.00 90.60 -45.27
N SER A 35 -20.65 89.72 -46.04
CA SER A 35 -22.00 89.27 -45.73
C SER A 35 -22.01 88.26 -44.60
N THR A 36 -22.85 88.47 -43.59
CA THR A 36 -23.07 87.51 -42.49
C THR A 36 -24.11 86.44 -42.81
N THR A 37 -24.79 86.55 -43.96
CA THR A 37 -25.88 85.63 -44.36
C THR A 37 -25.72 85.04 -45.76
N ALA A 38 -24.76 85.51 -46.56
CA ALA A 38 -24.50 84.99 -47.91
C ALA A 38 -23.25 84.09 -47.92
N THR A 39 -23.29 83.04 -48.74
CA THR A 39 -22.15 82.16 -49.00
C THR A 39 -21.28 82.73 -50.14
N SER A 40 -19.96 82.60 -50.01
CA SER A 40 -19.05 82.80 -51.15
C SER A 40 -18.93 81.49 -51.91
N THR A 41 -19.14 81.50 -53.22
CA THR A 41 -19.01 80.31 -54.07
C THR A 41 -17.81 80.47 -55.00
N ILE A 42 -16.85 79.56 -54.88
CA ILE A 42 -15.71 79.43 -55.81
C ILE A 42 -15.94 78.14 -56.61
N ALA A 43 -16.30 78.27 -57.88
CA ALA A 43 -16.50 77.14 -58.79
C ALA A 43 -15.27 76.96 -59.69
N GLY A 44 -14.87 75.71 -59.94
CA GLY A 44 -13.67 75.39 -60.75
C GLY A 44 -12.39 75.13 -59.95
N GLY A 45 -12.50 74.90 -58.64
CA GLY A 45 -11.39 74.50 -57.76
C GLY A 45 -10.79 75.66 -56.98
N LEU A 46 -9.84 75.33 -56.10
CA LEU A 46 -9.11 76.28 -55.27
C LEU A 46 -7.68 75.78 -55.11
N THR A 47 -6.68 76.63 -55.29
CA THR A 47 -5.28 76.30 -54.98
C THR A 47 -4.73 77.43 -54.13
N VAL A 48 -4.28 77.10 -52.93
CA VAL A 48 -3.65 78.03 -52.00
C VAL A 48 -2.15 77.76 -52.01
N ASP A 49 -1.37 78.80 -52.29
CA ASP A 49 0.06 78.73 -52.60
C ASP A 49 0.33 77.78 -53.79
N SER A 50 1.19 76.78 -53.64
CA SER A 50 1.38 75.74 -54.67
C SER A 50 0.59 74.47 -54.36
N ASN A 51 0.85 73.86 -53.20
CA ASN A 51 0.30 72.55 -52.84
C ASN A 51 -0.26 72.53 -51.41
N THR A 52 -0.25 73.64 -50.68
CA THR A 52 -0.67 73.68 -49.26
C THR A 52 -2.13 73.26 -49.08
N LEU A 53 -3.04 73.77 -49.91
CA LEU A 53 -4.42 73.31 -49.99
C LEU A 53 -4.90 73.38 -51.45
N VAL A 54 -5.35 72.25 -51.98
CA VAL A 54 -5.83 72.12 -53.35
C VAL A 54 -7.20 71.46 -53.34
N VAL A 55 -8.23 72.14 -53.84
CA VAL A 55 -9.51 71.56 -54.21
C VAL A 55 -9.49 71.35 -55.72
N ASP A 56 -9.28 70.11 -56.14
CA ASP A 56 -9.26 69.73 -57.55
C ASP A 56 -10.68 69.46 -58.04
N TYR A 57 -11.21 70.38 -58.85
CA TYR A 57 -12.57 70.29 -59.38
C TYR A 57 -12.74 69.19 -60.42
N SER A 58 -11.66 68.76 -61.08
CA SER A 58 -11.73 67.76 -62.14
C SER A 58 -11.92 66.36 -61.56
N THR A 59 -11.45 66.13 -60.33
CA THR A 59 -11.54 64.84 -59.65
C THR A 59 -12.44 64.86 -58.40
N ASN A 60 -12.94 66.03 -57.99
CA ASN A 60 -13.70 66.26 -56.76
C ASN A 60 -12.94 65.84 -55.48
N ARG A 61 -11.69 66.29 -55.35
CA ARG A 61 -10.77 65.88 -54.27
C ARG A 61 -10.09 67.06 -53.60
N VAL A 62 -9.67 66.85 -52.36
CA VAL A 62 -8.90 67.82 -51.57
C VAL A 62 -7.50 67.27 -51.32
N GLY A 63 -6.46 68.05 -51.65
CA GLY A 63 -5.07 67.78 -51.35
C GLY A 63 -4.52 68.78 -50.34
N ILE A 64 -3.72 68.33 -49.39
CA ILE A 64 -2.88 69.13 -48.51
C ILE A 64 -1.45 68.63 -48.70
N GLY A 65 -0.53 69.50 -49.13
CA GLY A 65 0.83 69.12 -49.53
C GLY A 65 0.95 68.46 -50.91
N THR A 66 -0.13 68.41 -51.72
CA THR A 66 -0.13 67.81 -53.06
C THR A 66 -1.03 68.58 -54.04
N THR A 67 -0.63 68.62 -55.31
CA THR A 67 -1.39 69.23 -56.41
C THR A 67 -2.24 68.24 -57.20
N SER A 68 -2.06 66.94 -56.98
CA SER A 68 -2.74 65.90 -57.76
C SER A 68 -3.25 64.82 -56.82
N PRO A 69 -4.27 65.13 -55.99
CA PRO A 69 -4.78 64.20 -55.01
C PRO A 69 -5.32 62.91 -55.65
N ASP A 70 -4.83 61.76 -55.19
CA ASP A 70 -5.31 60.45 -55.65
C ASP A 70 -6.48 59.88 -54.82
N ALA A 71 -6.79 60.53 -53.69
CA ALA A 71 -7.89 60.21 -52.78
C ALA A 71 -8.79 61.45 -52.50
N PRO A 72 -10.05 61.26 -52.04
CA PRO A 72 -10.97 62.36 -51.72
C PRO A 72 -10.41 63.43 -50.77
N LEU A 73 -9.61 63.02 -49.78
CA LEU A 73 -8.75 63.89 -48.98
C LEU A 73 -7.37 63.24 -48.90
N GLN A 74 -6.35 63.86 -49.45
CA GLN A 74 -4.96 63.42 -49.35
C GLN A 74 -4.15 64.44 -48.57
N ILE A 75 -3.43 64.00 -47.53
CA ILE A 75 -2.45 64.82 -46.83
C ILE A 75 -1.07 64.24 -47.06
N MET A 76 -0.21 64.97 -47.75
CA MET A 76 1.19 64.61 -48.01
C MET A 76 2.10 65.46 -47.11
N ALA A 77 2.74 64.82 -46.14
CA ALA A 77 3.86 65.42 -45.43
C ALA A 77 5.09 65.45 -46.35
N SER A 78 5.94 66.46 -46.22
CA SER A 78 7.21 66.48 -46.96
C SER A 78 8.15 65.38 -46.45
N ASN A 79 9.27 65.17 -47.14
CA ASN A 79 10.28 64.15 -46.79
C ASN A 79 11.01 64.40 -45.45
N ASP A 80 10.55 65.36 -44.64
CA ASP A 80 11.05 65.66 -43.30
C ASP A 80 10.41 64.71 -42.28
N PRO A 81 11.20 63.86 -41.59
CA PRO A 81 10.69 62.93 -40.58
C PRO A 81 10.03 63.62 -39.37
N ASN A 82 10.16 64.95 -39.22
CA ASN A 82 9.51 65.71 -38.15
C ASN A 82 8.17 66.33 -38.56
N GLN A 83 7.73 66.17 -39.82
CA GLN A 83 6.42 66.66 -40.26
C GLN A 83 5.34 65.59 -40.06
N ILE A 84 4.37 65.92 -39.22
CA ILE A 84 3.21 65.08 -38.95
C ILE A 84 2.15 65.36 -40.03
N GLY A 85 1.73 64.35 -40.78
CA GLY A 85 0.68 64.50 -41.81
C GLY A 85 -0.66 64.95 -41.22
N LEU A 86 -1.09 64.38 -40.09
CA LEU A 86 -2.30 64.79 -39.39
C LEU A 86 -1.98 64.94 -37.89
N HIS A 87 -1.95 66.19 -37.41
CA HIS A 87 -1.76 66.51 -35.99
C HIS A 87 -3.11 66.86 -35.37
N VAL A 88 -3.60 66.00 -34.46
CA VAL A 88 -4.85 66.21 -33.73
C VAL A 88 -4.53 66.40 -32.27
N THR A 89 -4.85 67.57 -31.73
CA THR A 89 -4.68 67.91 -30.32
C THR A 89 -5.97 68.45 -29.77
N SER A 90 -6.28 68.10 -28.53
CA SER A 90 -7.33 68.75 -27.76
C SER A 90 -6.73 69.29 -26.47
N PRO A 91 -7.10 70.51 -26.04
CA PRO A 91 -6.79 71.00 -24.70
C PRO A 91 -7.70 70.36 -23.63
N ASP A 92 -8.74 69.61 -24.02
CA ASP A 92 -9.68 68.98 -23.11
C ASP A 92 -9.03 67.87 -22.28
N THR A 93 -9.50 67.71 -21.05
CA THR A 93 -8.97 66.70 -20.12
C THR A 93 -9.27 65.26 -20.54
N ASP A 94 -10.18 65.04 -21.49
CA ASP A 94 -10.48 63.71 -22.01
C ASP A 94 -9.45 63.23 -23.05
N GLY A 95 -8.79 64.15 -23.76
CA GLY A 95 -7.81 63.84 -24.79
C GLY A 95 -8.31 64.11 -26.22
N SER A 96 -7.61 63.57 -27.21
CA SER A 96 -7.84 63.85 -28.63
C SER A 96 -8.27 62.60 -29.41
N VAL A 97 -9.14 62.79 -30.40
CA VAL A 97 -9.77 61.70 -31.15
C VAL A 97 -9.71 61.91 -32.66
N ILE A 98 -9.45 60.83 -33.39
CA ILE A 98 -9.85 60.68 -34.80
C ILE A 98 -11.05 59.73 -34.79
N LEU A 99 -12.23 60.24 -35.19
CA LEU A 99 -13.49 59.50 -35.16
C LEU A 99 -13.95 59.20 -36.59
N LEU A 100 -14.28 57.94 -36.86
CA LEU A 100 -14.90 57.47 -38.09
C LEU A 100 -16.35 57.10 -37.77
N THR A 101 -17.29 57.96 -38.16
CA THR A 101 -18.72 57.74 -37.88
C THR A 101 -19.44 57.02 -39.00
N GLY A 102 -20.20 55.98 -38.66
CA GLY A 102 -20.99 55.20 -39.61
C GLY A 102 -22.45 55.66 -39.67
N GLY A 103 -22.89 56.26 -40.79
CA GLY A 103 -24.28 56.76 -40.92
C GLY A 103 -25.33 55.74 -41.41
N GLY A 104 -24.93 54.51 -41.77
CA GLY A 104 -25.80 53.50 -42.38
C GLY A 104 -26.37 52.47 -41.39
N VAL A 105 -27.38 51.69 -41.81
CA VAL A 105 -27.93 50.60 -40.99
C VAL A 105 -26.83 49.56 -40.70
N GLY A 106 -26.57 49.31 -39.42
CA GLY A 106 -25.52 48.39 -38.96
C GLY A 106 -24.10 48.97 -38.98
N ALA A 107 -23.96 50.24 -39.34
CA ALA A 107 -22.68 50.93 -39.26
C ALA A 107 -22.29 51.18 -37.80
N ARG A 108 -20.99 51.34 -37.58
CA ARG A 108 -20.36 51.41 -36.27
C ARG A 108 -19.40 52.58 -36.27
N ASP A 109 -19.22 53.17 -35.10
CA ASP A 109 -18.27 54.26 -34.93
C ASP A 109 -16.94 53.68 -34.46
N TYR A 110 -15.86 53.99 -35.17
CA TYR A 110 -14.51 53.57 -34.81
C TYR A 110 -13.67 54.79 -34.46
N TRP A 111 -12.76 54.64 -33.49
CA TRP A 111 -11.82 55.72 -33.20
C TRP A 111 -10.40 55.25 -32.95
N ILE A 112 -9.50 56.22 -33.11
CA ILE A 112 -8.15 56.23 -32.54
C ILE A 112 -8.12 57.38 -31.53
N PHE A 113 -7.81 57.05 -30.28
CA PHE A 113 -7.94 57.97 -29.15
C PHE A 113 -6.65 58.05 -28.36
N SER A 114 -6.19 59.26 -28.05
CA SER A 114 -5.09 59.51 -27.11
C SER A 114 -5.69 60.09 -25.84
N SER A 115 -5.63 59.35 -24.72
CA SER A 115 -6.38 59.68 -23.52
C SER A 115 -5.73 60.71 -22.60
N GLY A 116 -6.56 61.62 -22.10
CA GLY A 116 -6.23 62.58 -21.05
C GLY A 116 -6.65 62.10 -19.65
N SER A 117 -6.40 62.94 -18.64
CA SER A 117 -6.61 62.62 -17.22
C SER A 117 -8.05 62.39 -16.80
N ALA A 118 -9.04 62.92 -17.51
CA ALA A 118 -10.45 62.73 -17.20
C ALA A 118 -11.07 61.51 -17.89
N ASN A 119 -10.35 60.86 -18.81
CA ASN A 119 -10.92 59.76 -19.57
C ASN A 119 -11.12 58.50 -18.72
N ALA A 120 -12.19 57.76 -18.99
CA ALA A 120 -12.55 56.53 -18.27
C ALA A 120 -11.48 55.44 -18.32
N ILE A 121 -10.66 55.37 -19.38
CA ILE A 121 -9.54 54.41 -19.43
C ILE A 121 -8.29 54.91 -18.69
N GLY A 122 -8.25 56.16 -18.23
CA GLY A 122 -7.11 56.78 -17.57
C GLY A 122 -6.13 57.47 -18.54
N ALA A 123 -5.26 58.33 -18.00
CA ALA A 123 -4.33 59.15 -18.78
C ALA A 123 -3.25 58.37 -19.52
N GLY A 124 -2.82 58.92 -20.66
CA GLY A 124 -1.58 58.51 -21.34
C GLY A 124 -1.69 57.18 -22.07
N LYS A 125 -2.89 56.83 -22.54
CA LYS A 125 -3.15 55.58 -23.27
C LYS A 125 -3.50 55.87 -24.72
N LEU A 126 -3.03 55.00 -25.60
CA LEU A 126 -3.53 54.90 -26.96
C LEU A 126 -4.66 53.86 -26.98
N SER A 127 -5.86 54.26 -27.41
CA SER A 127 -7.02 53.38 -27.49
C SER A 127 -7.58 53.29 -28.90
N LEU A 128 -7.93 52.06 -29.28
CA LEU A 128 -8.76 51.74 -30.43
C LEU A 128 -10.09 51.23 -29.90
N GLY A 129 -11.20 51.77 -30.41
CA GLY A 129 -12.51 51.39 -29.92
C GLY A 129 -13.61 51.41 -30.97
N VAL A 130 -14.75 50.87 -30.56
CA VAL A 130 -15.97 50.72 -31.35
C VAL A 130 -17.18 51.09 -30.50
N ASP A 131 -18.08 51.92 -31.02
CA ASP A 131 -19.37 52.32 -30.39
C ASP A 131 -19.30 52.70 -28.90
N GLY A 132 -18.54 53.73 -28.56
CA GLY A 132 -18.25 54.14 -27.17
C GLY A 132 -17.36 53.20 -26.32
N SER A 133 -17.06 51.97 -26.74
CA SER A 133 -16.26 50.99 -25.99
C SER A 133 -14.81 50.84 -26.48
N THR A 134 -13.85 50.74 -25.56
CA THR A 134 -12.44 50.44 -25.89
C THR A 134 -12.26 48.97 -26.23
N ALA A 135 -11.69 48.68 -27.40
CA ALA A 135 -11.37 47.32 -27.86
C ALA A 135 -9.90 46.96 -27.61
N ILE A 136 -8.98 47.90 -27.82
CA ILE A 136 -7.56 47.75 -27.53
C ILE A 136 -7.08 49.00 -26.80
N ALA A 137 -6.38 48.83 -25.69
CA ALA A 137 -5.67 49.90 -24.99
C ALA A 137 -4.19 49.57 -24.91
N ILE A 138 -3.34 50.54 -25.24
CA ILE A 138 -1.90 50.46 -25.05
C ILE A 138 -1.55 51.51 -24.00
N ASP A 139 -0.99 51.08 -22.87
CA ASP A 139 -0.56 51.98 -21.82
C ASP A 139 0.81 52.64 -22.14
N SER A 140 1.23 53.57 -21.29
CA SER A 140 2.49 54.30 -21.46
C SER A 140 3.74 53.43 -21.29
N SER A 141 3.61 52.22 -20.76
CA SER A 141 4.69 51.21 -20.64
C SER A 141 4.73 50.22 -21.81
N GLY A 142 3.76 50.31 -22.72
CA GLY A 142 3.65 49.45 -23.91
C GLY A 142 2.90 48.15 -23.67
N GLN A 143 2.22 47.99 -22.54
CA GLN A 143 1.35 46.84 -22.29
C GLN A 143 0.08 46.96 -23.12
N VAL A 144 -0.35 45.85 -23.72
CA VAL A 144 -1.52 45.80 -24.61
C VAL A 144 -2.67 45.09 -23.91
N GLY A 145 -3.74 45.82 -23.63
CA GLY A 145 -5.02 45.29 -23.18
C GLY A 145 -5.98 45.07 -24.34
N ILE A 146 -6.52 43.87 -24.52
CA ILE A 146 -7.59 43.57 -25.48
C ILE A 146 -8.89 43.37 -24.69
N GLY A 147 -9.82 44.32 -24.86
CA GLY A 147 -11.07 44.39 -24.12
C GLY A 147 -10.92 44.85 -22.66
N THR A 148 -9.71 45.23 -22.23
CA THR A 148 -9.42 45.87 -20.93
C THR A 148 -8.64 47.16 -21.15
N GLY A 149 -9.00 48.22 -20.39
CA GLY A 149 -8.30 49.50 -20.41
C GLY A 149 -7.07 49.56 -19.52
N SER A 150 -6.90 48.58 -18.62
CA SER A 150 -5.86 48.56 -17.59
C SER A 150 -5.13 47.21 -17.58
N PRO A 151 -4.26 46.96 -18.57
CA PRO A 151 -3.53 45.69 -18.65
C PRO A 151 -2.62 45.48 -17.44
N GLY A 152 -2.71 44.32 -16.80
CA GLY A 152 -1.83 43.89 -15.70
C GLY A 152 -0.57 43.13 -16.16
N ALA A 153 -0.45 42.87 -17.46
CA ALA A 153 0.68 42.18 -18.08
C ALA A 153 0.93 42.74 -19.50
N GLN A 154 2.08 42.36 -20.09
CA GLN A 154 2.48 42.82 -21.45
C GLN A 154 1.40 42.58 -22.52
N LEU A 155 0.65 41.49 -22.41
CA LEU A 155 -0.57 41.24 -23.15
C LEU A 155 -1.63 40.74 -22.16
N ASP A 156 -2.71 41.49 -22.02
CA ASP A 156 -3.82 41.19 -21.11
C ASP A 156 -5.14 41.14 -21.90
N LEU A 157 -5.97 40.13 -21.66
CA LEU A 157 -7.23 39.92 -22.36
C LEU A 157 -8.36 39.96 -21.34
N SER A 158 -9.44 40.70 -21.61
CA SER A 158 -10.60 40.73 -20.71
C SER A 158 -11.47 39.46 -20.75
N THR A 159 -11.17 38.53 -21.66
CA THR A 159 -11.83 37.22 -21.77
C THR A 159 -10.81 36.16 -22.18
N ASP A 160 -11.08 34.90 -21.85
CA ASP A 160 -10.25 33.74 -22.23
C ASP A 160 -10.38 33.35 -23.72
N SER A 161 -10.85 34.27 -24.57
CA SER A 161 -11.13 34.03 -26.00
C SER A 161 -9.92 34.30 -26.90
N ALA A 162 -8.74 33.84 -26.50
CA ALA A 162 -7.55 33.84 -27.36
C ALA A 162 -7.43 32.52 -28.11
N ARG A 163 -7.65 32.53 -29.43
CA ARG A 163 -7.56 31.32 -30.28
C ARG A 163 -6.40 31.37 -31.25
N LYS A 164 -5.66 30.25 -31.34
CA LYS A 164 -4.81 29.91 -32.49
C LYS A 164 -5.50 28.76 -33.23
N LEU A 165 -6.04 29.03 -34.41
CA LEU A 165 -6.96 28.11 -35.11
C LEU A 165 -6.34 26.74 -35.48
N THR A 166 -5.02 26.66 -35.56
CA THR A 166 -4.32 25.48 -36.12
C THR A 166 -3.30 24.88 -35.16
N THR A 167 -3.11 25.46 -33.98
CA THR A 167 -2.15 24.96 -33.00
C THR A 167 -2.59 25.30 -31.58
N THR A 168 -2.38 24.37 -30.66
CA THR A 168 -2.63 24.55 -29.23
C THR A 168 -1.43 25.13 -28.49
N THR A 169 -0.30 25.37 -29.18
CA THR A 169 0.96 25.75 -28.53
C THR A 169 1.24 27.25 -28.55
N TRP A 170 1.49 27.78 -27.37
CA TRP A 170 2.39 28.92 -27.20
C TRP A 170 3.80 28.36 -27.13
N THR A 171 4.63 28.64 -28.13
CA THR A 171 5.99 28.11 -28.21
C THR A 171 6.88 28.81 -27.20
N THR A 172 7.40 28.06 -26.23
CA THR A 172 8.40 28.53 -25.26
C THR A 172 9.76 27.93 -25.60
N GLY A 173 10.80 28.77 -25.67
CA GLY A 173 12.18 28.29 -25.87
C GLY A 173 12.62 27.41 -24.70
N SER A 174 13.11 26.20 -24.98
CA SER A 174 13.50 25.20 -23.96
C SER A 174 14.86 24.53 -24.26
N ASP A 175 15.74 25.25 -24.96
CA ASP A 175 17.08 24.77 -25.34
C ASP A 175 18.03 24.72 -24.12
N VAL A 176 18.99 23.78 -24.10
CA VAL A 176 19.98 23.69 -23.02
C VAL A 176 20.85 24.95 -22.92
N ARG A 177 21.13 25.61 -24.05
CA ARG A 177 22.00 26.81 -24.12
C ARG A 177 21.40 28.03 -23.43
N ILE A 178 20.09 28.04 -23.21
CA ILE A 178 19.36 29.11 -22.51
C ILE A 178 19.00 28.72 -21.07
N LYS A 179 19.54 27.59 -20.56
CA LYS A 179 19.28 27.07 -19.21
C LYS A 179 20.58 26.97 -18.41
N THR A 180 20.50 27.28 -17.13
CA THR A 180 21.55 27.03 -16.13
C THR A 180 20.95 26.26 -14.95
N ASN A 181 21.78 25.69 -14.07
CA ASN A 181 21.33 24.91 -12.90
C ASN A 181 20.36 23.76 -13.23
N ILE A 182 20.64 23.01 -14.29
CA ILE A 182 19.79 21.90 -14.74
C ILE A 182 19.93 20.72 -13.78
N GLN A 183 18.83 20.35 -13.12
CA GLN A 183 18.75 19.21 -12.20
C GLN A 183 17.67 18.23 -12.65
N SER A 184 17.86 16.95 -12.33
CA SER A 184 16.83 15.93 -12.50
C SER A 184 15.73 16.13 -11.46
N ILE A 185 14.49 15.85 -11.87
CA ILE A 185 13.33 15.86 -10.96
C ILE A 185 13.25 14.50 -10.27
N GLY A 186 13.40 14.51 -8.94
CA GLY A 186 13.13 13.37 -8.05
C GLY A 186 11.73 13.45 -7.42
N ASP A 187 11.36 12.41 -6.66
CA ASP A 187 10.14 12.33 -5.86
C ASP A 187 8.84 12.65 -6.63
N GLY A 188 8.86 12.42 -7.95
CA GLY A 188 7.75 12.81 -8.83
C GLY A 188 6.44 12.18 -8.40
N LEU A 189 6.46 10.91 -7.98
CA LEU A 189 5.26 10.20 -7.54
C LEU A 189 4.71 10.74 -6.22
N ASP A 190 5.58 11.02 -5.24
CA ASP A 190 5.19 11.62 -3.96
C ASP A 190 4.59 13.01 -4.20
N ILE A 191 5.28 13.83 -4.98
CA ILE A 191 4.85 15.19 -5.29
C ILE A 191 3.48 15.21 -5.97
N ILE A 192 3.27 14.40 -7.02
CA ILE A 192 1.98 14.38 -7.73
C ILE A 192 0.86 13.77 -6.90
N SER A 193 1.17 12.86 -5.96
CA SER A 193 0.17 12.24 -5.07
C SER A 193 -0.47 13.22 -4.08
N ARG A 194 0.23 14.31 -3.76
CA ARG A 194 -0.24 15.37 -2.85
C ARG A 194 -1.13 16.40 -3.55
N VAL A 195 -1.17 16.38 -4.88
CA VAL A 195 -2.04 17.26 -5.66
C VAL A 195 -3.33 16.55 -5.98
N ARG A 196 -4.46 17.21 -5.73
CA ARG A 196 -5.79 16.66 -6.02
C ARG A 196 -6.38 17.29 -7.29
N PRO A 197 -6.51 16.54 -8.39
CA PRO A 197 -7.32 16.96 -9.52
C PRO A 197 -8.78 17.07 -9.09
N VAL A 198 -9.47 18.12 -9.53
CA VAL A 198 -10.87 18.37 -9.22
C VAL A 198 -11.70 18.55 -10.49
N LYS A 199 -12.94 18.10 -10.40
CA LYS A 199 -14.03 18.43 -11.31
C LYS A 199 -14.88 19.50 -10.63
N PHE A 200 -15.17 20.62 -11.28
CA PHE A 200 -15.87 21.74 -10.67
C PHE A 200 -16.74 22.51 -11.68
N ASN A 201 -17.68 23.29 -11.16
CA ASN A 201 -18.43 24.31 -11.89
C ASN A 201 -18.16 25.67 -11.23
N TYR A 202 -18.19 26.76 -12.00
CA TYR A 202 -18.09 28.10 -11.44
C TYR A 202 -19.36 28.48 -10.67
N THR A 203 -19.23 29.36 -9.68
CA THR A 203 -20.40 29.82 -8.93
C THR A 203 -21.31 30.69 -9.80
N PRO A 204 -22.62 30.75 -9.52
CA PRO A 204 -23.54 31.62 -10.26
C PRO A 204 -23.10 33.08 -10.30
N GLU A 205 -22.54 33.59 -9.20
CA GLU A 205 -22.02 34.96 -9.11
C GLU A 205 -20.81 35.17 -10.04
N PHE A 206 -19.92 34.18 -10.13
CA PHE A 206 -18.77 34.23 -11.03
C PHE A 206 -19.22 34.20 -12.49
N LEU A 207 -20.17 33.33 -12.84
CA LEU A 207 -20.76 33.24 -14.19
C LEU A 207 -21.49 34.54 -14.59
N ALA A 208 -22.18 35.19 -13.64
CA ALA A 208 -22.82 36.48 -13.88
C ALA A 208 -21.80 37.60 -14.16
N ALA A 209 -20.64 37.57 -13.49
CA ALA A 209 -19.55 38.51 -13.72
C ALA A 209 -18.71 38.19 -14.97
N HIS A 210 -18.72 36.94 -15.43
CA HIS A 210 -17.94 36.45 -16.58
C HIS A 210 -18.85 35.73 -17.59
N PRO A 211 -19.63 36.47 -18.42
CA PRO A 211 -20.62 35.87 -19.33
C PRO A 211 -20.05 34.96 -20.41
N SER A 212 -18.73 34.97 -20.60
CA SER A 212 -18.00 34.09 -21.51
C SER A 212 -17.73 32.70 -20.93
N ALA A 213 -17.78 32.54 -19.60
CA ALA A 213 -17.69 31.26 -18.93
C ALA A 213 -19.02 30.50 -19.06
N GLN A 214 -18.95 29.23 -19.44
CA GLN A 214 -20.13 28.36 -19.60
C GLN A 214 -20.42 27.61 -18.30
N ASP A 215 -21.70 27.31 -18.05
CA ASP A 215 -22.11 26.44 -16.96
C ASP A 215 -21.95 24.96 -17.35
N VAL A 216 -20.71 24.49 -17.31
CA VAL A 216 -20.31 23.11 -17.68
C VAL A 216 -19.30 22.57 -16.67
N ASP A 217 -19.01 21.27 -16.76
CA ASP A 217 -17.97 20.64 -15.96
C ASP A 217 -16.57 21.04 -16.44
N TYR A 218 -15.81 21.67 -15.55
CA TYR A 218 -14.40 21.98 -15.74
C TYR A 218 -13.52 21.01 -14.94
N TYR A 219 -12.30 20.81 -15.42
CA TYR A 219 -11.30 19.94 -14.81
C TYR A 219 -10.02 20.74 -14.58
N ASN A 220 -9.62 20.91 -13.34
CA ASN A 220 -8.39 21.61 -12.98
C ASN A 220 -7.98 21.27 -11.53
N PHE A 221 -7.22 22.15 -10.89
CA PHE A 221 -6.82 22.06 -9.49
C PHE A 221 -7.39 23.24 -8.69
N ILE A 222 -7.60 23.06 -7.39
CA ILE A 222 -7.89 24.18 -6.49
C ILE A 222 -6.58 24.93 -6.23
N ALA A 223 -6.51 26.21 -6.59
CA ALA A 223 -5.28 27.00 -6.53
C ALA A 223 -4.65 27.03 -5.12
N GLN A 224 -5.47 27.10 -4.07
CA GLN A 224 -5.02 27.10 -2.67
C GLN A 224 -4.40 25.76 -2.25
N GLU A 225 -4.97 24.63 -2.70
CA GLU A 225 -4.40 23.29 -2.45
C GLU A 225 -3.12 23.11 -3.27
N TYR A 226 -3.14 23.55 -4.54
CA TYR A 226 -2.01 23.48 -5.44
C TYR A 226 -0.80 24.28 -4.93
N GLN A 227 -1.04 25.47 -4.35
CA GLN A 227 0.00 26.33 -3.78
C GLN A 227 0.77 25.67 -2.63
N GLN A 228 0.15 24.76 -1.87
CA GLN A 228 0.82 24.04 -0.80
C GLN A 228 1.90 23.07 -1.33
N VAL A 229 1.73 22.60 -2.57
CA VAL A 229 2.70 21.71 -3.24
C VAL A 229 3.63 22.50 -4.16
N PHE A 230 3.12 23.52 -4.84
CA PHE A 230 3.82 24.35 -5.81
C PHE A 230 3.66 25.84 -5.51
N PRO A 231 4.34 26.38 -4.48
CA PRO A 231 4.14 27.75 -4.02
C PRO A 231 4.43 28.78 -5.12
N ASP A 232 5.50 28.57 -5.89
CA ASP A 232 5.94 29.49 -6.95
C ASP A 232 5.11 29.38 -8.25
N SER A 233 4.18 28.43 -8.31
CA SER A 233 3.32 28.19 -9.48
C SER A 233 1.93 28.80 -9.32
N VAL A 234 1.71 29.60 -8.28
CA VAL A 234 0.45 30.29 -8.03
C VAL A 234 0.72 31.78 -7.85
N SER A 235 0.01 32.60 -8.60
CA SER A 235 0.08 34.06 -8.56
C SER A 235 -1.28 34.65 -8.21
N THR A 236 -1.28 35.81 -7.54
CA THR A 236 -2.49 36.55 -7.23
C THR A 236 -2.70 37.67 -8.25
N SER A 237 -3.89 37.77 -8.82
CA SER A 237 -4.30 38.88 -9.67
C SER A 237 -4.64 40.13 -8.87
N THR A 238 -4.84 41.25 -9.57
CA THR A 238 -5.17 42.56 -8.98
C THR A 238 -6.50 42.56 -8.21
N ASP A 239 -7.45 41.71 -8.59
CA ASP A 239 -8.75 41.50 -7.93
C ASP A 239 -8.71 40.44 -6.81
N GLY A 240 -7.53 39.89 -6.50
CA GLY A 240 -7.33 38.97 -5.38
C GLY A 240 -7.59 37.49 -5.69
N LEU A 241 -7.94 37.14 -6.94
CA LEU A 241 -8.07 35.76 -7.37
C LEU A 241 -6.70 35.08 -7.54
N LEU A 242 -6.64 33.77 -7.29
CA LEU A 242 -5.42 32.99 -7.47
C LEU A 242 -5.44 32.29 -8.83
N TYR A 243 -4.37 32.47 -9.58
CA TYR A 243 -4.11 31.84 -10.87
C TYR A 243 -2.96 30.86 -10.71
N LEU A 244 -3.07 29.68 -11.31
CA LEU A 244 -2.05 28.65 -11.22
C LEU A 244 -1.46 28.33 -12.60
N ASN A 245 -0.15 28.05 -12.63
CA ASN A 245 0.54 27.48 -13.78
C ASN A 245 0.60 25.95 -13.66
N SER A 246 -0.37 25.27 -14.29
CA SER A 246 -0.46 23.81 -14.28
C SER A 246 0.58 23.11 -15.15
N SER A 247 1.27 23.83 -16.04
CA SER A 247 2.27 23.25 -16.96
C SER A 247 3.45 22.64 -16.21
N ASN A 248 3.73 23.14 -15.01
CA ASN A 248 4.78 22.64 -14.14
C ASN A 248 4.52 21.20 -13.69
N MET A 249 3.27 20.70 -13.73
CA MET A 249 2.98 19.32 -13.37
C MET A 249 3.46 18.28 -14.38
N ILE A 250 3.58 18.63 -15.66
CA ILE A 250 3.91 17.66 -16.71
C ILE A 250 5.28 16.99 -16.45
N PRO A 251 6.37 17.73 -16.14
CA PRO A 251 7.64 17.12 -15.78
C PRO A 251 7.59 16.21 -14.54
N TYR A 252 6.86 16.60 -13.48
CA TYR A 252 6.70 15.77 -12.28
C TYR A 252 5.87 14.51 -12.53
N ALA A 253 4.82 14.61 -13.35
CA ALA A 253 4.04 13.44 -13.77
C ALA A 253 4.91 12.43 -14.55
N ILE A 254 5.76 12.92 -15.46
CA ILE A 254 6.74 12.07 -16.17
C ILE A 254 7.73 11.45 -15.19
N ALA A 255 8.23 12.21 -14.21
CA ALA A 255 9.12 11.67 -13.17
C ALA A 255 8.42 10.58 -12.33
N GLY A 256 7.17 10.79 -11.93
CA GLY A 256 6.38 9.81 -11.19
C GLY A 256 6.09 8.54 -11.98
N ILE A 257 5.83 8.64 -13.29
CA ILE A 257 5.69 7.46 -14.16
C ILE A 257 7.00 6.68 -14.26
N LYS A 258 8.15 7.36 -14.40
CA LYS A 258 9.47 6.70 -14.40
C LYS A 258 9.76 6.01 -13.08
N GLU A 259 9.37 6.62 -11.96
CA GLU A 259 9.51 6.01 -10.64
C GLU A 259 8.63 4.77 -10.49
N LEU A 260 7.37 4.82 -10.97
CA LEU A 260 6.48 3.66 -11.01
C LEU A 260 7.09 2.52 -11.85
N ASP A 261 7.66 2.84 -13.03
CA ASP A 261 8.34 1.87 -13.89
C ASP A 261 9.54 1.21 -13.20
N GLN A 262 10.33 1.96 -12.43
CA GLN A 262 11.42 1.39 -11.63
C GLN A 262 10.91 0.45 -10.53
N ARG A 263 9.81 0.83 -9.84
CA ARG A 263 9.20 -0.02 -8.80
C ARG A 263 8.63 -1.31 -9.39
N THR A 264 8.00 -1.26 -10.56
CA THR A 264 7.48 -2.45 -11.24
C THR A 264 8.56 -3.29 -11.90
N ALA A 265 9.68 -2.70 -12.33
CA ALA A 265 10.83 -3.44 -12.85
C ALA A 265 11.42 -4.42 -11.83
N GLY A 266 11.41 -4.07 -10.53
CA GLY A 266 11.78 -5.00 -9.45
C GLY A 266 10.88 -6.23 -9.38
N PHE A 267 9.58 -6.06 -9.69
CA PHE A 267 8.60 -7.14 -9.78
C PHE A 267 8.78 -8.00 -11.04
N ASN A 268 9.24 -7.40 -12.14
CA ASN A 268 9.55 -8.12 -13.39
C ASN A 268 10.73 -9.09 -13.28
N SER A 269 11.55 -9.02 -12.22
CA SER A 269 12.58 -10.05 -11.94
C SER A 269 11.99 -11.43 -11.58
N ILE A 270 10.69 -11.51 -11.26
CA ILE A 270 9.94 -12.76 -11.07
C ILE A 270 9.49 -13.35 -12.43
N TYR A 271 9.47 -12.54 -13.48
CA TYR A 271 9.11 -12.90 -14.84
C TYR A 271 10.36 -12.91 -15.74
N SER A 272 11.15 -13.98 -15.65
CA SER A 272 12.17 -14.28 -16.67
C SER A 272 11.53 -14.27 -18.07
N SER A 273 12.24 -13.77 -19.08
CA SER A 273 11.85 -13.64 -20.50
C SER A 273 11.67 -14.98 -21.24
N THR A 274 11.39 -16.04 -20.51
CA THR A 274 11.09 -17.39 -20.98
C THR A 274 9.61 -17.67 -20.77
N SER A 275 9.00 -18.55 -21.59
CA SER A 275 7.58 -18.94 -21.45
C SER A 275 7.24 -19.58 -20.10
N THR A 276 8.23 -19.86 -19.26
CA THR A 276 8.11 -20.25 -17.86
C THR A 276 8.58 -19.10 -16.95
N PRO A 277 7.71 -18.54 -16.11
CA PRO A 277 8.08 -17.54 -15.11
C PRO A 277 8.97 -18.18 -14.04
N ALA A 278 9.83 -17.37 -13.41
CA ALA A 278 10.72 -17.85 -12.35
C ALA A 278 9.91 -18.27 -11.11
N MET A 279 8.86 -17.51 -10.78
CA MET A 279 7.85 -17.87 -9.78
C MET A 279 6.45 -17.54 -10.31
N TYR A 280 5.50 -18.44 -10.06
CA TYR A 280 4.10 -18.35 -10.46
C TYR A 280 3.23 -18.58 -9.23
N ILE A 281 2.21 -17.75 -9.02
CA ILE A 281 1.20 -17.97 -7.98
C ILE A 281 -0.15 -18.14 -8.68
N ASP A 282 -0.79 -19.29 -8.48
CA ASP A 282 -2.09 -19.57 -9.09
C ASP A 282 -3.26 -18.95 -8.29
N ALA A 283 -4.48 -19.03 -8.84
CA ALA A 283 -5.69 -18.50 -8.20
C ALA A 283 -6.05 -19.18 -6.87
N LEU A 284 -5.45 -20.33 -6.57
CA LEU A 284 -5.63 -21.10 -5.34
C LEU A 284 -4.50 -20.83 -4.31
N GLY A 285 -3.59 -19.91 -4.63
CA GLY A 285 -2.44 -19.54 -3.80
C GLY A 285 -1.33 -20.59 -3.77
N ASN A 286 -1.24 -21.46 -4.78
CA ASN A 286 -0.10 -22.38 -4.91
C ASN A 286 1.06 -21.67 -5.61
N ILE A 287 2.28 -21.92 -5.13
CA ILE A 287 3.51 -21.31 -5.62
C ILE A 287 4.24 -22.31 -6.49
N GLY A 288 4.39 -22.02 -7.78
CA GLY A 288 5.27 -22.71 -8.71
C GLY A 288 6.60 -21.99 -8.86
N VAL A 289 7.73 -22.67 -8.76
CA VAL A 289 9.06 -22.14 -9.11
C VAL A 289 9.57 -22.93 -10.31
N GLY A 290 9.74 -22.25 -11.44
CA GLY A 290 10.03 -22.87 -12.74
C GLY A 290 8.85 -23.59 -13.40
N THR A 291 7.63 -23.47 -12.86
CA THR A 291 6.39 -24.08 -13.41
C THR A 291 5.18 -23.15 -13.28
N THR A 292 4.29 -23.17 -14.27
CA THR A 292 2.99 -22.47 -14.28
C THR A 292 1.81 -23.35 -13.85
N SER A 293 2.07 -24.61 -13.51
CA SER A 293 1.02 -25.56 -13.11
C SER A 293 1.45 -26.31 -11.85
N PRO A 294 1.52 -25.60 -10.69
CA PRO A 294 1.91 -26.21 -9.43
C PRO A 294 0.88 -27.28 -9.00
N ALA A 295 1.36 -28.50 -8.74
CA ALA A 295 0.52 -29.60 -8.22
C ALA A 295 0.48 -29.64 -6.68
N TYR A 296 1.27 -28.78 -6.02
CA TYR A 296 1.42 -28.68 -4.58
C TYR A 296 1.43 -27.20 -4.16
N LYS A 297 1.21 -26.91 -2.88
CA LYS A 297 1.27 -25.55 -2.33
C LYS A 297 2.58 -24.82 -2.64
N LEU A 298 3.69 -25.58 -2.66
CA LEU A 298 4.96 -25.16 -3.21
C LEU A 298 5.45 -26.27 -4.16
N HIS A 299 5.58 -25.98 -5.45
CA HIS A 299 6.10 -26.90 -6.47
C HIS A 299 7.32 -26.27 -7.14
N VAL A 300 8.49 -26.87 -6.94
CA VAL A 300 9.76 -26.41 -7.51
C VAL A 300 10.22 -27.43 -8.56
N LEU A 301 10.45 -26.97 -9.80
CA LEU A 301 11.14 -27.78 -10.81
C LEU A 301 12.65 -27.56 -10.69
N GLY A 302 13.28 -28.31 -9.78
CA GLY A 302 14.70 -28.22 -9.49
C GLY A 302 15.02 -28.55 -8.03
N ASP A 303 16.26 -28.29 -7.63
CA ASP A 303 16.72 -28.53 -6.26
C ASP A 303 16.32 -27.37 -5.33
N ILE A 304 15.96 -27.70 -4.08
CA ILE A 304 15.70 -26.72 -3.02
C ILE A 304 16.86 -26.76 -2.02
N ALA A 305 17.64 -25.68 -1.95
CA ALA A 305 18.63 -25.48 -0.90
C ALA A 305 17.96 -24.77 0.30
N ALA A 306 17.68 -25.51 1.37
CA ALA A 306 17.10 -24.98 2.59
C ALA A 306 18.01 -25.31 3.79
N GLN A 307 18.09 -24.39 4.75
CA GLN A 307 18.79 -24.67 6.02
C GLN A 307 18.07 -25.74 6.83
N SER A 308 16.73 -25.79 6.77
CA SER A 308 15.92 -26.80 7.45
C SER A 308 14.53 -26.94 6.83
N PHE A 309 13.99 -28.16 6.84
CA PHE A 309 12.58 -28.46 6.60
C PHE A 309 11.95 -28.90 7.92
N VAL A 310 11.13 -28.03 8.52
CA VAL A 310 10.51 -28.28 9.84
C VAL A 310 9.09 -28.79 9.65
N ASN A 311 8.82 -30.01 10.12
CA ASN A 311 7.46 -30.51 10.23
C ASN A 311 6.82 -30.04 11.54
N ILE A 312 5.70 -29.34 11.45
CA ILE A 312 4.89 -29.01 12.63
C ILE A 312 4.34 -30.33 13.19
N SER A 313 4.80 -30.70 14.38
CA SER A 313 4.53 -32.02 14.96
C SER A 313 4.25 -31.98 16.48
N THR A 314 3.76 -30.84 16.99
CA THR A 314 3.27 -30.74 18.38
C THR A 314 1.93 -31.48 18.55
N SER A 315 1.63 -31.97 19.75
CA SER A 315 0.33 -32.58 20.07
C SER A 315 -0.83 -31.65 19.76
N ASP A 316 -0.67 -30.35 20.01
CA ASP A 316 -1.74 -29.35 19.86
C ASP A 316 -2.11 -29.10 18.40
N SER A 317 -1.22 -29.49 17.48
CA SER A 317 -1.45 -29.42 16.03
C SER A 317 -2.07 -30.70 15.46
N LYS A 318 -2.33 -31.70 16.31
CA LYS A 318 -2.78 -33.04 15.92
C LYS A 318 -4.06 -33.43 16.67
N LYS A 319 -4.83 -34.31 16.05
CA LYS A 319 -6.01 -34.95 16.64
C LYS A 319 -5.95 -36.44 16.33
N ASP A 320 -6.73 -37.24 17.06
CA ASP A 320 -6.87 -38.68 16.81
C ASP A 320 -5.53 -39.44 16.83
N ILE A 321 -4.69 -39.14 17.85
CA ILE A 321 -3.35 -39.73 17.97
C ILE A 321 -3.45 -41.15 18.54
N SER A 322 -2.97 -42.14 17.78
CA SER A 322 -2.76 -43.52 18.22
C SER A 322 -1.31 -43.96 17.96
N TYR A 323 -0.83 -44.91 18.75
CA TYR A 323 0.51 -45.47 18.62
C TYR A 323 0.46 -46.86 18.00
N ILE A 324 1.40 -47.15 17.10
CA ILE A 324 1.49 -48.44 16.42
C ILE A 324 2.05 -49.53 17.35
N GLY A 325 1.48 -50.74 17.25
CA GLY A 325 1.88 -51.91 18.02
C GLY A 325 2.96 -52.77 17.35
N GLU A 326 3.24 -53.93 17.96
CA GLU A 326 4.24 -54.87 17.45
C GLU A 326 3.88 -55.43 16.06
N SER A 327 2.61 -55.73 15.84
CA SER A 327 2.14 -56.28 14.56
C SER A 327 2.38 -55.31 13.40
N GLU A 328 2.14 -54.02 13.61
CA GLU A 328 2.35 -52.98 12.60
C GLU A 328 3.83 -52.70 12.37
N ASN A 329 4.68 -52.80 13.40
CA ASN A 329 6.13 -52.72 13.23
C ASN A 329 6.67 -53.91 12.41
N GLU A 330 6.09 -55.10 12.58
CA GLU A 330 6.41 -56.29 11.77
C GLU A 330 5.98 -56.14 10.31
N ASP A 331 4.76 -55.65 10.09
CA ASP A 331 4.28 -55.32 8.75
C ASP A 331 5.17 -54.27 8.06
N ALA A 332 5.56 -53.21 8.78
CA ALA A 332 6.47 -52.20 8.27
C ALA A 332 7.82 -52.79 7.86
N LEU A 333 8.42 -53.67 8.68
CA LEU A 333 9.66 -54.36 8.35
C LEU A 333 9.52 -55.23 7.10
N ASN A 334 8.43 -55.97 6.98
CA ASN A 334 8.16 -56.83 5.82
C ASN A 334 7.97 -56.00 4.54
N LYS A 335 7.27 -54.87 4.62
CA LYS A 335 7.13 -53.93 3.51
C LYS A 335 8.48 -53.35 3.12
N ILE A 336 9.28 -52.85 4.07
CA ILE A 336 10.63 -52.29 3.80
C ILE A 336 11.53 -53.27 3.05
N LYS A 337 11.51 -54.56 3.43
CA LYS A 337 12.30 -55.61 2.75
C LYS A 337 11.94 -55.78 1.27
N ASN A 338 10.71 -55.44 0.89
CA ASN A 338 10.16 -55.61 -0.44
C ASN A 338 10.12 -54.31 -1.26
N ILE A 339 10.56 -53.17 -0.71
CA ILE A 339 10.61 -51.90 -1.45
C ILE A 339 11.75 -51.95 -2.48
N ASN A 340 11.43 -51.61 -3.72
CA ASN A 340 12.43 -51.43 -4.77
C ASN A 340 13.05 -50.03 -4.72
N ILE A 341 14.36 -49.95 -4.90
CA ILE A 341 15.08 -48.69 -5.06
C ILE A 341 15.40 -48.49 -6.54
N ALA A 342 14.91 -47.40 -7.12
CA ALA A 342 15.05 -47.08 -8.53
C ALA A 342 16.15 -46.04 -8.78
N ARG A 343 16.72 -46.07 -9.99
CA ARG A 343 17.49 -44.98 -10.58
C ARG A 343 16.69 -44.33 -11.70
N TYR A 344 16.55 -43.02 -11.71
CA TYR A 344 15.68 -42.31 -12.66
C TYR A 344 16.19 -40.91 -13.05
N ARG A 345 15.59 -40.36 -14.11
CA ARG A 345 15.65 -38.94 -14.51
C ARG A 345 14.22 -38.42 -14.60
N TYR A 346 14.03 -37.12 -14.42
CA TYR A 346 12.75 -36.50 -14.71
C TYR A 346 12.55 -36.37 -16.22
N LEU A 347 11.29 -36.36 -16.67
CA LEU A 347 10.93 -36.32 -18.09
C LEU A 347 11.44 -35.07 -18.83
N ASN A 348 11.68 -33.98 -18.09
CA ASN A 348 12.18 -32.71 -18.61
C ASN A 348 13.72 -32.62 -18.62
N GLU A 349 14.43 -33.67 -18.21
CA GLU A 349 15.88 -33.72 -18.20
C GLU A 349 16.43 -34.41 -19.45
N ASP A 350 17.60 -33.95 -19.90
CA ASP A 350 18.28 -34.54 -21.04
C ASP A 350 18.96 -35.89 -20.69
N GLU A 351 19.46 -36.58 -21.73
CA GLU A 351 20.11 -37.90 -21.60
C GLU A 351 21.46 -37.87 -20.85
N ASN A 352 22.06 -36.70 -20.66
CA ASN A 352 23.32 -36.51 -19.95
C ASN A 352 23.11 -36.13 -18.48
N ALA A 353 21.89 -35.80 -18.06
CA ALA A 353 21.58 -35.50 -16.67
C ALA A 353 21.94 -36.68 -15.73
N PRO A 354 22.43 -36.40 -14.51
CA PRO A 354 22.78 -37.44 -13.56
C PRO A 354 21.54 -38.24 -13.14
N LEU A 355 21.70 -39.56 -13.03
CA LEU A 355 20.65 -40.41 -12.47
C LEU A 355 20.47 -40.12 -10.98
N ARG A 356 19.22 -39.93 -10.57
CA ARG A 356 18.84 -39.85 -9.16
C ARG A 356 18.50 -41.23 -8.62
N LEU A 357 18.72 -41.42 -7.32
CA LEU A 357 18.29 -42.60 -6.59
C LEU A 357 17.02 -42.26 -5.81
N GLY A 358 16.02 -43.13 -5.82
CA GLY A 358 14.81 -42.93 -5.03
C GLY A 358 13.77 -44.01 -5.24
N LEU A 359 12.53 -43.70 -4.88
CA LEU A 359 11.40 -44.64 -4.93
C LEU A 359 10.40 -44.22 -6.00
N ILE A 360 9.72 -45.20 -6.60
CA ILE A 360 8.57 -44.97 -7.47
C ILE A 360 7.31 -44.99 -6.60
N ALA A 361 6.51 -43.93 -6.65
CA ALA A 361 5.35 -43.77 -5.77
C ALA A 361 4.33 -44.92 -5.94
N GLU A 362 4.08 -45.33 -7.19
CA GLU A 362 3.16 -46.42 -7.53
C GLU A 362 3.61 -47.80 -7.03
N GLU A 363 4.91 -47.97 -6.74
CA GLU A 363 5.48 -49.23 -6.21
C GLU A 363 5.74 -49.16 -4.69
N SER A 364 5.53 -48.00 -4.08
CA SER A 364 5.84 -47.74 -2.68
C SER A 364 4.64 -48.03 -1.76
N PRO A 365 4.87 -48.41 -0.48
CA PRO A 365 3.79 -48.61 0.47
C PRO A 365 2.93 -47.34 0.63
N PRO A 366 1.59 -47.46 0.72
CA PRO A 366 0.70 -46.31 0.83
C PRO A 366 0.97 -45.44 2.07
N GLU A 367 1.53 -46.01 3.13
CA GLU A 367 1.84 -45.32 4.39
C GLU A 367 2.90 -44.22 4.22
N ILE A 368 3.79 -44.35 3.23
CA ILE A 368 4.87 -43.39 2.97
C ILE A 368 4.55 -42.41 1.85
N LEU A 369 3.38 -42.52 1.22
CA LEU A 369 3.00 -41.64 0.12
C LEU A 369 2.55 -40.27 0.63
N SER A 370 2.77 -39.26 -0.21
CA SER A 370 2.19 -37.93 -0.05
C SER A 370 0.66 -37.99 -0.12
N VAL A 371 -0.01 -36.90 0.27
CA VAL A 371 -1.49 -36.83 0.25
C VAL A 371 -2.08 -37.08 -1.14
N SER A 372 -1.35 -36.71 -2.21
CA SER A 372 -1.78 -36.94 -3.59
C SER A 372 -1.53 -38.37 -4.08
N GLY A 373 -0.77 -39.18 -3.34
CA GLY A 373 -0.31 -40.50 -3.77
C GLY A 373 0.75 -40.47 -4.89
N LYS A 374 1.20 -39.27 -5.31
CA LYS A 374 2.11 -39.08 -6.46
C LYS A 374 3.54 -38.71 -6.08
N GLY A 375 3.83 -38.67 -4.78
CA GLY A 375 5.18 -38.48 -4.26
C GLY A 375 5.38 -39.31 -3.00
N VAL A 376 6.63 -39.46 -2.58
CA VAL A 376 6.98 -40.05 -1.29
C VAL A 376 7.21 -38.95 -0.28
N ASP A 377 6.53 -39.02 0.85
CA ASP A 377 6.74 -38.12 1.98
C ASP A 377 7.95 -38.60 2.78
N ILE A 378 9.01 -37.78 2.78
CA ILE A 378 10.29 -38.14 3.41
C ILE A 378 10.11 -38.31 4.94
N TYR A 379 9.25 -37.52 5.57
CA TYR A 379 9.01 -37.65 7.00
C TYR A 379 8.29 -38.94 7.31
N LYS A 380 7.24 -39.29 6.56
CA LYS A 380 6.57 -40.59 6.70
C LYS A 380 7.50 -41.76 6.40
N LEU A 381 8.36 -41.66 5.38
CA LEU A 381 9.36 -42.68 5.08
C LEU A 381 10.32 -42.88 6.26
N SER A 382 10.82 -41.79 6.86
CA SER A 382 11.74 -41.88 8.00
C SER A 382 11.09 -42.52 9.24
N THR A 383 9.83 -42.19 9.53
CA THR A 383 9.09 -42.78 10.66
C THR A 383 8.68 -44.23 10.39
N PHE A 384 8.38 -44.57 9.13
CA PHE A 384 8.12 -45.94 8.70
C PHE A 384 9.37 -46.82 8.79
N ILE A 385 10.52 -46.31 8.35
CA ILE A 385 11.82 -46.98 8.55
C ILE A 385 12.10 -47.17 10.03
N LEU A 386 11.83 -46.17 10.88
CA LEU A 386 12.00 -46.30 12.33
C LEU A 386 11.15 -47.45 12.91
N ALA A 387 9.91 -47.63 12.44
CA ALA A 387 9.07 -48.77 12.84
C ALA A 387 9.72 -50.12 12.47
N GLY A 388 10.20 -50.24 11.23
CA GLY A 388 10.93 -51.44 10.78
C GLY A 388 12.22 -51.70 11.56
N VAL A 389 12.99 -50.65 11.87
CA VAL A 389 14.22 -50.74 12.68
C VAL A 389 13.91 -51.19 14.10
N LYS A 390 12.85 -50.69 14.72
CA LYS A 390 12.39 -51.16 16.04
C LYS A 390 12.09 -52.66 16.02
N GLN A 391 11.40 -53.15 14.99
CA GLN A 391 11.14 -54.59 14.86
C GLN A 391 12.41 -55.39 14.59
N GLN A 392 13.30 -54.89 13.73
CA GLN A 392 14.58 -55.54 13.46
C GLN A 392 15.42 -55.67 14.73
N GLN A 393 15.46 -54.63 15.56
CA GLN A 393 16.15 -54.63 16.85
C GLN A 393 15.56 -55.71 17.79
N LYS A 394 14.23 -55.81 17.86
CA LYS A 394 13.57 -56.87 18.63
C LYS A 394 13.88 -58.28 18.11
N GLN A 395 13.97 -58.45 16.79
CA GLN A 395 14.40 -59.72 16.20
C GLN A 395 15.85 -60.05 16.60
N ILE A 396 16.75 -59.06 16.63
CA ILE A 396 18.13 -59.23 17.09
C ILE A 396 18.19 -59.62 18.57
N GLU A 397 17.41 -58.97 19.43
CA GLU A 397 17.31 -59.32 20.85
C GLU A 397 16.82 -60.74 21.04
N ASN A 398 15.78 -61.15 20.32
CA ASN A 398 15.29 -62.53 20.33
C ASN A 398 16.34 -63.53 19.83
N LEU A 399 17.13 -63.18 18.80
CA LEU A 399 18.25 -64.00 18.34
C LEU A 399 19.32 -64.13 19.42
N ASN A 400 19.68 -63.04 20.10
CA ASN A 400 20.64 -63.05 21.20
C ASN A 400 20.17 -63.94 22.35
N LEU A 401 18.89 -63.87 22.72
CA LEU A 401 18.31 -64.75 23.75
C LEU A 401 18.37 -66.23 23.34
N LYS A 402 18.11 -66.55 22.06
CA LYS A 402 18.26 -67.91 21.53
C LYS A 402 19.72 -68.37 21.54
N ILE A 403 20.67 -67.49 21.21
CA ILE A 403 22.11 -67.79 21.26
C ILE A 403 22.54 -68.06 22.71
N SER A 404 22.10 -67.24 23.67
CA SER A 404 22.38 -67.45 25.09
C SER A 404 21.82 -68.80 25.59
N ASP A 405 20.61 -69.17 25.19
CA ASP A 405 20.01 -70.47 25.50
C ASP A 405 20.84 -71.63 24.92
N LEU A 406 21.22 -71.54 23.65
CA LEU A 406 22.06 -72.54 22.99
C LEU A 406 23.43 -72.68 23.67
N GLN A 407 24.05 -71.56 24.06
CA GLN A 407 25.32 -71.56 24.80
C GLN A 407 25.20 -72.22 26.18
N ALA A 408 24.11 -71.97 26.91
CA ALA A 408 23.84 -72.62 28.20
C ALA A 408 23.65 -74.14 28.03
N ARG A 409 22.93 -74.57 27.00
CA ARG A 409 22.71 -76.00 26.67
C ARG A 409 24.02 -76.71 26.28
N VAL A 410 24.88 -76.05 25.51
CA VAL A 410 26.21 -76.58 25.14
C VAL A 410 27.14 -76.67 26.35
N SER A 411 27.09 -75.68 27.26
CA SER A 411 27.88 -75.70 28.51
C SER A 411 27.45 -76.84 29.43
N GLY A 412 26.15 -77.16 29.48
CA GLY A 412 25.62 -78.32 30.20
C GLY A 412 26.03 -79.67 29.63
N LEU A 413 26.34 -79.76 28.33
CA LEU A 413 26.81 -80.98 27.66
C LEU A 413 28.30 -81.27 27.95
N ASN A 414 29.11 -80.25 28.23
CA ASN A 414 30.55 -80.40 28.52
C ASN A 414 30.85 -80.75 30.00
N GLY A 415 29.84 -80.80 30.86
CA GLY A 415 29.95 -81.08 32.30
C GLY A 415 29.19 -82.33 32.76
N ALA A 416 29.06 -83.35 31.92
CA ALA A 416 28.23 -84.52 32.22
C ALA A 416 28.79 -85.39 33.38
N SER A 417 28.31 -85.13 34.60
CA SER A 417 28.13 -86.14 35.64
C SER A 417 26.62 -86.27 35.89
N TYR A 418 26.07 -87.43 35.49
CA TYR A 418 24.64 -87.72 35.53
C TYR A 418 24.11 -87.86 36.96
N ASP A 419 23.12 -87.06 37.34
CA ASP A 419 22.14 -87.40 38.37
C ASP A 419 20.75 -86.80 38.02
N SER A 420 19.72 -87.62 38.14
CA SER A 420 18.34 -87.45 37.66
C SER A 420 17.52 -86.34 38.35
N ASN A 421 18.11 -85.60 39.28
CA ASN A 421 17.48 -84.46 39.97
C ASN A 421 17.89 -83.08 39.42
N SER A 422 18.81 -83.00 38.45
CA SER A 422 19.38 -81.72 38.00
C SER A 422 18.57 -80.99 36.91
N LEU A 423 17.71 -81.67 36.15
CA LEU A 423 16.94 -81.06 35.06
C LEU A 423 15.86 -80.09 35.56
N PHE A 424 15.22 -80.40 36.69
CA PHE A 424 14.19 -79.53 37.29
C PHE A 424 14.81 -78.34 38.04
N ALA A 425 15.99 -78.54 38.64
CA ALA A 425 16.75 -77.46 39.27
C ALA A 425 17.26 -76.44 38.22
N LEU A 426 17.73 -76.91 37.07
CA LEU A 426 18.14 -76.04 35.94
C LEU A 426 16.95 -75.29 35.31
N PHE A 427 15.76 -75.91 35.26
CA PHE A 427 14.53 -75.23 34.81
C PHE A 427 14.09 -74.12 35.79
N LEU A 428 14.22 -74.35 37.09
CA LEU A 428 13.89 -73.36 38.12
C LEU A 428 14.90 -72.20 38.16
N ASP A 429 16.18 -72.45 37.90
CA ASP A 429 17.19 -71.38 37.80
C ASP A 429 17.01 -70.55 36.53
N TRP A 430 16.62 -71.18 35.42
CA TRP A 430 16.20 -70.51 34.19
C TRP A 430 14.94 -69.63 34.39
N LEU A 431 13.99 -70.08 35.20
CA LEU A 431 12.75 -69.33 35.51
C LEU A 431 13.00 -68.09 36.39
N LYS A 432 13.98 -68.18 37.32
CA LYS A 432 14.34 -67.07 38.22
C LYS A 432 14.88 -65.85 37.48
N ASP A 433 15.62 -66.06 36.40
CA ASP A 433 16.22 -64.97 35.61
C ASP A 433 15.29 -64.41 34.52
N LYS A 434 14.20 -65.12 34.16
CA LYS A 434 13.47 -64.84 32.92
C LYS A 434 12.06 -64.30 33.05
N ILE A 435 11.37 -64.42 34.21
CA ILE A 435 9.92 -64.09 34.24
C ILE A 435 9.48 -63.10 35.34
N VAL A 436 10.12 -62.99 36.52
CA VAL A 436 9.63 -62.02 37.54
C VAL A 436 10.76 -61.49 38.44
N ALA A 437 11.13 -60.23 38.27
CA ALA A 437 11.94 -59.49 39.24
C ALA A 437 11.01 -58.71 40.18
N VAL A 438 10.62 -59.30 41.31
CA VAL A 438 10.10 -58.53 42.46
C VAL A 438 10.82 -59.03 43.70
N LYS A 439 11.67 -58.17 44.28
CA LYS A 439 12.53 -58.54 45.40
C LYS A 439 11.76 -58.63 46.73
N GLU A 440 10.61 -57.95 46.85
CA GLU A 440 9.68 -58.06 47.99
C GLU A 440 8.25 -57.73 47.52
N LEU A 441 7.29 -58.66 47.67
CA LEU A 441 5.86 -58.38 47.50
C LEU A 441 5.20 -58.44 48.88
N ALA A 442 4.94 -57.27 49.47
CA ALA A 442 4.16 -57.11 50.69
C ALA A 442 2.73 -56.69 50.34
N VAL A 443 1.73 -57.49 50.75
CA VAL A 443 0.31 -57.12 50.62
C VAL A 443 -0.21 -56.77 52.00
N GLY A 444 -0.40 -55.47 52.24
CA GLY A 444 -0.79 -54.92 53.54
C GLY A 444 0.41 -54.52 54.42
N SER A 445 0.10 -53.94 55.58
CA SER A 445 1.07 -53.58 56.61
C SER A 445 0.50 -53.93 58.00
N GLN A 446 1.33 -53.90 59.04
CA GLN A 446 0.88 -54.15 60.42
C GLN A 446 -0.23 -53.15 60.84
N ASP A 447 -0.19 -51.93 60.32
CA ASP A 447 -1.15 -50.87 60.64
C ASP A 447 -2.41 -50.91 59.75
N LYS A 448 -2.36 -51.64 58.62
CA LYS A 448 -3.46 -51.85 57.67
C LYS A 448 -3.35 -53.24 57.01
N PRO A 449 -3.80 -54.31 57.67
CA PRO A 449 -3.86 -55.62 57.03
C PRO A 449 -4.88 -55.57 55.89
N THR A 450 -4.48 -56.01 54.70
CA THR A 450 -5.35 -56.08 53.52
C THR A 450 -5.20 -57.44 52.85
N GLY A 451 -6.22 -57.87 52.11
CA GLY A 451 -6.21 -59.13 51.38
C GLY A 451 -5.86 -58.97 49.89
N ILE A 452 -5.84 -60.08 49.16
CA ILE A 452 -5.71 -60.12 47.70
C ILE A 452 -7.06 -60.52 47.11
N THR A 453 -7.62 -59.70 46.22
CA THR A 453 -8.82 -60.07 45.45
C THR A 453 -8.45 -61.06 44.34
N LEU A 454 -9.02 -62.26 44.39
CA LEU A 454 -8.88 -63.31 43.39
C LEU A 454 -10.24 -63.63 42.80
N TYR A 455 -10.34 -63.79 41.48
CA TYR A 455 -11.61 -64.10 40.82
C TYR A 455 -11.77 -65.61 40.63
N ASP A 456 -12.92 -66.15 41.02
CA ASP A 456 -13.24 -67.56 40.80
C ASP A 456 -13.37 -67.85 39.30
N LYS A 457 -12.64 -68.85 38.82
CA LYS A 457 -12.51 -69.14 37.39
C LYS A 457 -13.79 -69.72 36.76
N ALA A 458 -14.69 -70.30 37.56
CA ALA A 458 -15.92 -70.91 37.05
C ALA A 458 -17.10 -69.93 37.05
N THR A 459 -17.13 -68.97 37.98
CA THR A 459 -18.27 -68.06 38.21
C THR A 459 -17.94 -66.59 37.96
N GLY A 460 -16.66 -66.24 37.81
CA GLY A 460 -16.19 -64.87 37.58
C GLY A 460 -16.34 -63.93 38.77
N LYS A 461 -16.79 -64.43 39.93
CA LYS A 461 -17.03 -63.61 41.12
C LYS A 461 -15.73 -63.37 41.89
N PRO A 462 -15.51 -62.16 42.43
CA PRO A 462 -14.35 -61.88 43.27
C PRO A 462 -14.45 -62.58 44.62
N TYR A 463 -13.30 -62.98 45.15
CA TYR A 463 -13.10 -63.49 46.49
C TYR A 463 -11.89 -62.79 47.11
N CYS A 464 -12.06 -62.26 48.31
CA CYS A 464 -10.97 -61.70 49.08
C CYS A 464 -10.26 -62.81 49.84
N LEU A 465 -8.95 -62.95 49.65
CA LEU A 465 -8.10 -63.85 50.43
C LEU A 465 -7.31 -63.03 51.45
N GLU A 466 -7.58 -63.25 52.74
CA GLU A 466 -6.96 -62.54 53.86
C GLU A 466 -6.52 -63.52 54.96
N ILE A 467 -5.56 -63.11 55.80
CA ILE A 467 -5.15 -63.89 56.98
C ILE A 467 -5.90 -63.35 58.19
N VAL A 468 -6.81 -64.16 58.75
CA VAL A 468 -7.52 -63.83 59.99
C VAL A 468 -7.10 -64.83 61.06
N ASN A 469 -6.62 -64.33 62.21
CA ASN A 469 -6.13 -65.15 63.32
C ASN A 469 -5.06 -66.20 62.93
N GLY A 470 -4.20 -65.87 61.97
CA GLY A 470 -3.07 -66.72 61.54
C GLY A 470 -3.44 -67.82 60.53
N ALA A 471 -4.68 -67.89 60.06
CA ALA A 471 -5.12 -68.81 59.02
C ALA A 471 -5.66 -68.06 57.78
N PRO A 472 -5.46 -68.58 56.56
CA PRO A 472 -6.05 -68.01 55.36
C PRO A 472 -7.55 -68.24 55.34
N VAL A 473 -8.31 -67.15 55.20
CA VAL A 473 -9.75 -67.13 55.07
C VAL A 473 -10.10 -66.50 53.73
N SER A 474 -11.04 -67.12 53.01
CA SER A 474 -11.56 -66.60 51.75
C SER A 474 -13.02 -66.19 51.92
N THR A 475 -13.31 -64.92 51.67
CA THR A 475 -14.64 -64.33 51.76
C THR A 475 -15.13 -63.91 50.36
N PRO A 476 -16.39 -64.18 49.98
CA PRO A 476 -16.93 -63.73 48.69
C PRO A 476 -17.02 -62.19 48.64
N GLY A 477 -16.47 -61.56 47.61
CA GLY A 477 -16.36 -60.11 47.45
C GLY A 477 -14.93 -59.64 47.12
N GLU A 478 -14.73 -58.36 46.78
CA GLU A 478 -13.40 -57.76 46.69
C GLU A 478 -12.91 -57.35 48.09
N CYS A 479 -11.59 -57.30 48.31
CA CYS A 479 -11.04 -56.82 49.58
C CYS A 479 -11.32 -55.32 49.73
N ASP A 480 -12.05 -54.91 50.78
CA ASP A 480 -12.60 -53.55 50.92
C ASP A 480 -11.55 -52.43 50.83
N SER A 481 -11.80 -51.45 49.95
CA SER A 481 -11.21 -50.12 49.94
C SER A 481 -12.07 -49.15 50.76
N ILE A 482 -11.45 -48.36 51.64
CA ILE A 482 -12.09 -47.38 52.54
C ILE A 482 -13.12 -46.50 51.81
N GLN A 483 -14.38 -46.55 52.26
CA GLN A 483 -15.45 -45.60 51.92
C GLN A 483 -15.50 -44.49 52.98
N ILE A 484 -15.42 -43.21 52.58
CA ILE A 484 -15.82 -42.09 53.43
C ILE A 484 -17.28 -41.77 53.14
N ASN A 485 -18.11 -41.86 54.17
CA ASN A 485 -19.53 -41.53 54.12
C ASN A 485 -19.77 -40.26 54.94
N THR A 486 -20.23 -39.18 54.31
CA THR A 486 -20.99 -38.11 54.98
C THR A 486 -22.15 -37.68 54.09
N SER A 487 -23.34 -38.03 54.57
CA SER A 487 -24.69 -37.70 54.10
C SER A 487 -25.04 -36.21 54.19
N VAL A 488 -25.89 -35.69 53.29
CA VAL A 488 -27.25 -35.18 53.62
C VAL A 488 -28.17 -35.26 52.38
N ALA A 489 -29.42 -35.66 52.62
CA ALA A 489 -30.57 -35.82 51.70
C ALA A 489 -31.08 -34.49 51.08
N ALA A 490 -31.97 -34.40 50.07
CA ALA A 490 -33.08 -35.27 49.65
C ALA A 490 -33.54 -34.98 48.19
N SER A 491 -34.19 -35.99 47.60
CA SER A 491 -34.88 -36.03 46.28
C SER A 491 -36.24 -35.24 46.28
N PRO A 492 -36.93 -34.95 45.14
CA PRO A 492 -37.54 -35.99 44.29
C PRO A 492 -37.77 -35.76 42.75
N VAL A 493 -37.69 -36.87 41.99
CA VAL A 493 -38.61 -37.39 40.92
C VAL A 493 -38.68 -36.77 39.48
N LEU A 494 -38.07 -37.50 38.51
CA LEU A 494 -38.52 -38.08 37.18
C LEU A 494 -39.50 -37.34 36.20
N PRO A 495 -39.63 -37.76 34.90
CA PRO A 495 -38.74 -37.78 33.70
C PRO A 495 -39.51 -37.25 32.42
N PRO A 496 -39.25 -37.67 31.15
CA PRO A 496 -38.05 -37.65 30.31
C PRO A 496 -38.18 -36.72 29.06
N ASP A 497 -37.07 -36.58 28.32
CA ASP A 497 -36.97 -36.52 26.84
C ASP A 497 -36.55 -35.20 26.14
N THR A 498 -35.65 -35.42 25.17
CA THR A 498 -35.21 -34.62 24.02
C THR A 498 -34.27 -33.41 24.17
N SER A 499 -33.05 -33.62 23.65
CA SER A 499 -32.22 -32.72 22.82
C SER A 499 -31.76 -31.36 23.36
N ALA A 500 -30.47 -31.25 23.66
CA ALA A 500 -29.63 -30.10 23.28
C ALA A 500 -28.14 -30.39 23.51
N PHE A 501 -27.33 -30.12 22.49
CA PHE A 501 -25.88 -30.07 22.56
C PHE A 501 -25.46 -28.96 23.54
N ALA A 502 -24.66 -29.30 24.56
CA ALA A 502 -24.04 -28.34 25.46
C ALA A 502 -22.52 -28.51 25.38
N GLU A 503 -21.85 -27.43 24.98
CA GLU A 503 -20.40 -27.29 24.93
C GLU A 503 -19.80 -27.55 26.32
N ALA A 504 -18.79 -28.41 26.38
CA ALA A 504 -17.93 -28.49 27.55
C ALA A 504 -17.18 -27.17 27.66
N SER A 505 -17.56 -26.36 28.64
CA SER A 505 -16.85 -25.17 29.10
C SER A 505 -15.36 -25.48 29.24
N ALA A 506 -14.54 -24.95 28.32
CA ALA A 506 -13.09 -25.03 28.43
C ALA A 506 -12.63 -24.24 29.66
N ASP A 507 -11.76 -24.85 30.45
CA ASP A 507 -11.16 -24.25 31.63
C ASP A 507 -10.34 -23.00 31.28
N LYS A 508 -10.48 -21.96 32.11
CA LYS A 508 -9.81 -20.66 31.95
C LYS A 508 -9.23 -20.13 33.26
N GLU A 509 -9.37 -20.87 34.36
CA GLU A 509 -8.92 -20.39 35.67
C GLU A 509 -7.46 -20.82 35.86
N PRO A 510 -6.51 -19.91 36.17
CA PRO A 510 -5.13 -20.29 36.41
C PRO A 510 -4.97 -21.07 37.73
N PRO A 511 -3.99 -21.99 37.80
CA PRO A 511 -3.72 -22.76 39.02
C PRO A 511 -3.22 -21.88 40.18
N VAL A 512 -3.50 -22.29 41.41
CA VAL A 512 -3.08 -21.59 42.64
C VAL A 512 -1.82 -22.23 43.21
N ILE A 513 -0.72 -21.46 43.27
CA ILE A 513 0.55 -21.89 43.87
C ILE A 513 0.66 -21.41 45.33
N ILE A 514 0.92 -22.33 46.24
CA ILE A 514 1.18 -22.08 47.67
C ILE A 514 2.64 -22.44 47.98
N ILE A 515 3.46 -21.45 48.28
CA ILE A 515 4.86 -21.62 48.69
C ILE A 515 4.91 -22.22 50.10
N ARG A 516 5.67 -23.31 50.29
CA ARG A 516 5.78 -24.00 51.59
C ARG A 516 6.97 -23.50 52.37
N GLY A 517 6.76 -22.87 53.53
CA GLY A 517 7.81 -22.29 54.37
C GLY A 517 7.92 -20.77 54.24
N ASN A 518 8.89 -20.16 54.93
CA ASN A 518 8.98 -18.70 55.05
C ASN A 518 9.20 -18.00 53.69
N ASN A 519 8.60 -16.82 53.50
CA ASN A 519 8.85 -15.93 52.37
C ASN A 519 8.79 -14.46 52.86
N PRO A 520 9.93 -13.75 52.95
CA PRO A 520 11.27 -14.19 52.60
C PRO A 520 11.78 -15.29 53.55
N ALA A 521 12.67 -16.16 53.05
CA ALA A 521 13.41 -17.12 53.85
C ALA A 521 14.77 -16.52 54.24
N GLU A 522 14.97 -16.26 55.53
CA GLU A 522 16.22 -15.68 56.05
C GLU A 522 17.11 -16.77 56.66
N ILE A 523 18.38 -16.80 56.26
CA ILE A 523 19.39 -17.74 56.76
C ILE A 523 20.71 -17.01 57.03
N GLN A 524 21.53 -17.55 57.95
CA GLN A 524 22.83 -16.97 58.30
C GLN A 524 23.93 -17.44 57.34
N VAL A 525 24.92 -16.59 57.07
CA VAL A 525 26.12 -16.94 56.28
C VAL A 525 26.75 -18.25 56.80
N GLY A 526 27.03 -19.18 55.87
CA GLY A 526 27.63 -20.48 56.12
C GLY A 526 26.65 -21.61 56.46
N THR A 527 25.35 -21.36 56.53
CA THR A 527 24.32 -22.41 56.74
C THR A 527 23.83 -23.04 55.43
N THR A 528 23.37 -24.28 55.46
CA THR A 528 22.80 -24.94 54.26
C THR A 528 21.34 -24.54 54.07
N TYR A 529 20.99 -24.08 52.87
CA TYR A 529 19.60 -23.84 52.48
C TYR A 529 18.99 -25.09 51.82
N GLY A 530 17.91 -25.61 52.40
CA GLY A 530 17.07 -26.62 51.79
C GLY A 530 15.74 -26.01 51.40
N ASP A 531 15.42 -25.99 50.11
CA ASP A 531 14.16 -25.43 49.66
C ASP A 531 12.98 -26.38 49.97
N LEU A 532 11.95 -25.84 50.63
CA LEU A 532 10.75 -26.59 51.03
C LEU A 532 9.71 -26.70 49.90
N GLY A 533 10.00 -26.14 48.73
CA GLY A 533 9.16 -26.19 47.54
C GLY A 533 7.87 -25.38 47.62
N ALA A 534 6.96 -25.70 46.71
CA ALA A 534 5.60 -25.19 46.64
C ALA A 534 4.63 -26.33 46.31
N SER A 535 3.34 -26.12 46.55
CA SER A 535 2.26 -26.96 46.01
C SER A 535 1.36 -26.15 45.10
N ALA A 536 0.75 -26.82 44.13
CA ALA A 536 -0.13 -26.19 43.15
C ALA A 536 -1.43 -26.98 43.02
N THR A 537 -2.56 -26.27 43.09
CA THR A 537 -3.89 -26.86 42.88
C THR A 537 -4.68 -26.05 41.88
N ASP A 538 -5.47 -26.73 41.06
CA ASP A 538 -6.35 -26.15 40.07
C ASP A 538 -7.82 -26.54 40.33
N ASN A 539 -8.76 -25.74 39.82
CA ASN A 539 -10.20 -25.95 40.00
C ASN A 539 -10.73 -27.18 39.22
N ILE A 540 -10.10 -27.57 38.11
CA ILE A 540 -10.50 -28.69 37.24
C ILE A 540 -9.46 -29.82 37.26
N ASP A 541 -8.16 -29.52 37.20
CA ASP A 541 -7.09 -30.54 37.15
C ASP A 541 -6.66 -31.07 38.53
N GLY A 542 -7.11 -30.45 39.64
CA GLY A 542 -6.80 -30.92 41.00
C GLY A 542 -5.36 -30.62 41.43
N ASP A 543 -4.68 -31.55 42.12
CA ASP A 543 -3.29 -31.36 42.58
C ASP A 543 -2.30 -31.57 41.42
N ILE A 544 -1.67 -30.49 40.99
CA ILE A 544 -0.68 -30.46 39.90
C ILE A 544 0.72 -30.11 40.42
N SER A 545 0.98 -30.31 41.72
CA SER A 545 2.26 -29.96 42.36
C SER A 545 3.47 -30.66 41.72
N ASN A 546 3.28 -31.85 41.12
CA ASN A 546 4.32 -32.59 40.40
C ASN A 546 4.72 -31.96 39.05
N LEU A 547 3.95 -30.97 38.56
CA LEU A 547 4.23 -30.25 37.31
C LEU A 547 4.95 -28.92 37.54
N ILE A 548 5.21 -28.54 38.80
CA ILE A 548 5.91 -27.29 39.13
C ILE A 548 7.34 -27.33 38.58
N ARG A 549 7.70 -26.28 37.83
CA ARG A 549 9.07 -25.98 37.40
C ARG A 549 9.65 -24.91 38.30
N THR A 550 10.87 -25.14 38.79
CA THR A 550 11.54 -24.23 39.73
C THR A 550 12.70 -23.51 39.05
N PHE A 551 12.78 -22.20 39.23
CA PHE A 551 13.81 -21.35 38.66
C PHE A 551 14.58 -20.65 39.78
N LEU A 552 15.91 -20.68 39.73
CA LEU A 552 16.77 -19.91 40.62
C LEU A 552 17.37 -18.74 39.83
N ASN A 553 17.06 -17.51 40.24
CA ASN A 553 17.49 -16.28 39.56
C ASN A 553 17.20 -16.31 38.04
N GLY A 554 16.05 -16.86 37.64
CA GLY A 554 15.60 -16.96 36.26
C GLY A 554 16.11 -18.18 35.48
N VAL A 555 16.92 -19.06 36.09
CA VAL A 555 17.45 -20.28 35.46
C VAL A 555 16.70 -21.50 35.98
N LEU A 556 16.20 -22.35 35.07
CA LEU A 556 15.51 -23.60 35.42
C LEU A 556 16.49 -24.55 36.16
N VAL A 557 16.10 -25.03 37.33
CA VAL A 557 16.90 -25.93 38.17
C VAL A 557 16.07 -27.13 38.63
N GLU A 558 16.70 -28.31 38.72
CA GLU A 558 16.06 -29.50 39.31
C GLU A 558 16.13 -29.48 40.84
N VAL A 559 17.17 -28.86 41.40
CA VAL A 559 17.37 -28.68 42.83
C VAL A 559 17.85 -27.25 43.09
N VAL A 560 17.21 -26.53 44.02
CA VAL A 560 17.64 -25.20 44.42
C VAL A 560 18.93 -25.32 45.24
N GLN A 561 20.02 -24.74 44.74
CA GLN A 561 21.32 -24.68 45.41
C GLN A 561 21.75 -23.22 45.47
N ILE A 562 21.79 -22.65 46.68
CA ILE A 562 22.16 -21.25 46.90
C ILE A 562 23.52 -21.22 47.59
N ASP A 563 24.45 -20.41 47.07
CA ASP A 563 25.73 -20.15 47.74
C ASP A 563 25.49 -19.26 48.96
N THR A 564 25.75 -19.82 50.14
CA THR A 564 25.55 -19.14 51.42
C THR A 564 26.87 -18.68 52.05
N SER A 565 28.00 -18.77 51.33
CA SER A 565 29.32 -18.36 51.82
C SER A 565 29.48 -16.84 51.98
N THR A 566 28.60 -16.06 51.34
CA THR A 566 28.57 -14.59 51.39
C THR A 566 27.13 -14.11 51.50
N THR A 567 26.94 -12.88 51.98
CA THR A 567 25.62 -12.24 52.06
C THR A 567 25.07 -12.01 50.66
N SER A 568 23.91 -12.59 50.35
CA SER A 568 23.28 -12.49 49.03
C SER A 568 21.76 -12.64 49.11
N THR A 569 21.05 -12.07 48.14
CA THR A 569 19.61 -12.29 47.96
C THR A 569 19.39 -13.04 46.66
N SER A 570 18.76 -14.22 46.75
CA SER A 570 18.39 -15.05 45.59
C SER A 570 16.88 -15.18 45.48
N THR A 571 16.36 -15.21 44.26
CA THR A 571 14.94 -15.40 43.98
C THR A 571 14.69 -16.81 43.47
N VAL A 572 13.83 -17.55 44.17
CA VAL A 572 13.32 -18.86 43.74
C VAL A 572 11.91 -18.68 43.21
N GLU A 573 11.70 -18.95 41.93
CA GLU A 573 10.39 -18.84 41.28
C GLU A 573 9.83 -20.23 40.96
N TYR A 574 8.55 -20.44 41.27
CA TYR A 574 7.79 -21.64 40.95
C TYR A 574 6.77 -21.29 39.88
N ALA A 575 6.80 -22.04 38.78
CA ALA A 575 5.86 -21.88 37.68
C ALA A 575 5.16 -23.21 37.39
N VAL A 576 3.85 -23.17 37.16
CA VAL A 576 3.06 -24.35 36.77
C VAL A 576 2.01 -23.93 35.74
N SER A 577 1.71 -24.84 34.81
CA SER A 577 0.62 -24.69 33.86
C SER A 577 -0.32 -25.88 34.03
N ASP A 578 -1.62 -25.60 34.00
CA ASP A 578 -2.65 -26.62 33.94
C ASP A 578 -2.70 -27.28 32.54
N LYS A 579 -3.60 -28.24 32.35
CA LYS A 579 -3.78 -28.97 31.09
C LYS A 579 -4.48 -28.13 30.00
N ALA A 580 -5.19 -27.09 30.38
CA ALA A 580 -5.85 -26.13 29.47
C ALA A 580 -4.90 -25.02 28.98
N GLY A 581 -3.71 -24.90 29.59
CA GLY A 581 -2.68 -23.93 29.25
C GLY A 581 -2.73 -22.64 30.09
N ASN A 582 -3.55 -22.56 31.14
CA ASN A 582 -3.48 -21.44 32.06
C ASN A 582 -2.27 -21.63 32.99
N ALA A 583 -1.46 -20.59 33.13
CA ALA A 583 -0.21 -20.64 33.87
C ALA A 583 -0.23 -19.69 35.07
N ALA A 584 0.42 -20.10 36.15
CA ALA A 584 0.65 -19.28 37.33
C ALA A 584 2.12 -19.33 37.76
N THR A 585 2.59 -18.24 38.36
CA THR A 585 3.94 -18.09 38.90
C THR A 585 3.89 -17.50 40.30
N SER A 586 4.74 -17.97 41.21
CA SER A 586 4.91 -17.41 42.55
C SER A 586 6.37 -17.49 42.96
N SER A 587 6.88 -16.50 43.67
CA SER A 587 8.31 -16.40 44.01
C SER A 587 8.58 -16.23 45.50
N ARG A 588 9.69 -16.84 45.95
CA ARG A 588 10.29 -16.68 47.27
C ARG A 588 11.60 -15.92 47.14
N GLN A 589 11.82 -14.95 48.03
CA GLN A 589 13.17 -14.42 48.25
C GLN A 589 13.89 -15.21 49.35
N VAL A 590 15.15 -15.56 49.11
CA VAL A 590 16.05 -16.16 50.08
C VAL A 590 17.15 -15.15 50.37
N ILE A 591 17.26 -14.71 51.62
CA ILE A 591 18.19 -13.69 52.06
C ILE A 591 19.23 -14.35 52.98
N VAL A 592 20.50 -14.32 52.56
CA VAL A 592 21.64 -14.75 53.36
C VAL A 592 22.24 -13.52 54.05
N ASN A 593 22.11 -13.47 55.38
CA ASN A 593 22.53 -12.34 56.24
C ASN A 593 23.78 -12.66 57.05
#